data_AF-A0A956F0Z8-F1
#
_entry.id   AF-A0A956F0Z8-F1
#
_cell.length_a   1.000
_cell.length_b   1.000
_cell.length_c   1.000
_cell.angle_alpha   90.00
_cell.angle_beta   90.00
_cell.angle_gamma   90.00
#
_symmetry.space_group_name_H-M   'P 1'
#
loop_
_entity.id
_entity.type
_entity.pdbx_description
1 polymer ?
#
loop_
_entity_poly.entity_id
_entity_poly.type
_entity_poly.pdbx_seq_one_letter_code
_entity_poly.pdbx_strand_id
1 'polypeptide(L)'
;MNFDLNDDQKLLVGTVADFCKKESTVERMRKLRETELGYAKETWAKMGELGWLSVLFPEEMGGLGGSFTDAALIIEQLGTTLVPEPYIASVVLAGLAIRHSVSDEEGAELLASLIDGSEVFALAYTEAQSRHDVTNVTTRAEKSGAGYKLTGKKRWVLAGHGADKLVVSARTSGETRDREGVSLFLVDANASGVKRTRVDMMDGHKAAMIDFEGAEARLLGEAGKAAAVLEQVMDYGAAAVCAEGAGIMQTVLGMTRNYLCEREQFGTKIGTFQALQHRTVDMFVETQLAKSSAIMAMIKADDADPAERARAISAAKCQLALSGGFVVRQGTQLHGGIGVTDEHDIGLYFKRMHSLLTLFGDEEFHTQRYASSEAFTAHV
;
A
#
# COMPACT_ATOMS: atom_id res chain seq x y z
N MET A 1 16.95 7.05 19.03
CA MET A 1 16.79 6.62 17.62
C MET A 1 17.59 7.58 16.76
N ASN A 2 18.37 7.06 15.81
CA ASN A 2 18.97 7.87 14.75
C ASN A 2 18.03 7.78 13.54
N PHE A 3 17.61 8.93 13.00
CA PHE A 3 16.70 9.02 11.86
C PHE A 3 17.42 9.34 10.54
N ASP A 4 18.75 9.49 10.59
CA ASP A 4 19.56 9.73 9.41
C ASP A 4 19.69 8.46 8.57
N LEU A 5 19.52 8.62 7.26
CA LEU A 5 19.74 7.54 6.30
C LEU A 5 21.22 7.17 6.24
N ASN A 6 21.50 5.87 6.15
CA ASN A 6 22.84 5.40 5.79
C ASN A 6 23.12 5.66 4.30
N ASP A 7 24.35 5.44 3.86
CA ASP A 7 24.76 5.78 2.49
C ASP A 7 24.09 4.89 1.43
N ASP A 8 23.82 3.62 1.74
CA ASP A 8 23.09 2.70 0.86
C ASP A 8 21.63 3.14 0.69
N GLN A 9 20.98 3.57 1.78
CA GLN A 9 19.62 4.12 1.77
C GLN A 9 19.54 5.43 1.00
N LYS A 10 20.54 6.31 1.12
CA LYS A 10 20.61 7.54 0.30
C LYS A 10 20.76 7.21 -1.18
N LEU A 11 21.59 6.23 -1.52
CA LEU A 11 21.78 5.79 -2.90
C LEU A 11 20.49 5.17 -3.47
N LEU A 12 19.79 4.34 -2.68
CA LEU A 12 18.50 3.77 -3.03
C LEU A 12 17.48 4.88 -3.32
N VAL A 13 17.30 5.82 -2.38
CA VAL A 13 16.38 6.95 -2.55
C VAL A 13 16.72 7.76 -3.80
N GLY A 14 18.01 8.06 -4.03
CA GLY A 14 18.45 8.79 -5.21
C GLY A 14 18.11 8.06 -6.51
N THR A 15 18.33 6.74 -6.56
CA THR A 15 18.07 5.91 -7.75
C THR A 15 16.58 5.81 -8.05
N VAL A 16 15.74 5.58 -7.04
CA VAL A 16 14.29 5.51 -7.21
C VAL A 16 13.72 6.87 -7.60
N ALA A 17 14.19 7.95 -6.98
CA ALA A 17 13.76 9.31 -7.31
C ALA A 17 14.08 9.68 -8.76
N ASP A 18 15.25 9.29 -9.25
CA ASP A 18 15.66 9.51 -10.64
C ASP A 18 14.80 8.72 -11.63
N PHE A 19 14.49 7.46 -11.31
CA PHE A 19 13.58 6.63 -12.09
C PHE A 19 12.16 7.23 -12.15
N CYS A 20 11.60 7.63 -11.01
CA CYS A 20 10.30 8.30 -10.93
C CYS A 20 10.24 9.53 -11.84
N LYS A 21 11.29 10.37 -11.82
CA LYS A 21 11.35 11.60 -12.63
C LYS A 21 11.56 11.36 -14.12
N LYS A 22 12.36 10.35 -14.49
CA LYS A 22 12.78 10.14 -15.89
C LYS A 22 11.92 9.14 -16.64
N GLU A 23 11.42 8.12 -15.94
CA GLU A 23 10.80 6.95 -16.56
C GLU A 23 9.34 6.75 -16.16
N SER A 24 8.99 6.97 -14.88
CA SER A 24 7.62 6.82 -14.40
C SER A 24 6.93 8.15 -14.05
N THR A 25 6.87 9.05 -15.02
CA THR A 25 6.28 10.39 -14.85
C THR A 25 4.76 10.36 -14.60
N VAL A 26 4.21 11.45 -14.07
CA VAL A 26 2.76 11.63 -13.90
C VAL A 26 2.02 11.54 -15.24
N GLU A 27 2.61 12.04 -16.32
CA GLU A 27 2.05 11.91 -17.68
C GLU A 27 1.92 10.44 -18.09
N ARG A 28 2.89 9.59 -17.75
CA ARG A 28 2.81 8.14 -17.99
C ARG A 28 1.66 7.53 -17.20
N MET A 29 1.52 7.87 -15.91
CA MET A 29 0.39 7.40 -15.09
C MET A 29 -0.96 7.79 -15.71
N ARG A 30 -1.11 9.04 -16.18
CA ARG A 30 -2.33 9.51 -16.87
C ARG A 30 -2.68 8.68 -18.11
N LYS A 31 -1.68 8.24 -18.86
CA LYS A 31 -1.91 7.36 -20.03
C LYS A 31 -2.30 5.95 -19.58
N LEU A 32 -1.62 5.42 -18.56
CA LEU A 32 -1.81 4.05 -18.11
C LEU A 32 -3.14 3.82 -17.40
N ARG A 33 -3.69 4.81 -16.67
CA ARG A 33 -4.98 4.65 -15.98
C ARG A 33 -6.14 4.30 -16.94
N GLU A 34 -6.05 4.74 -18.19
CA GLU A 34 -7.03 4.47 -19.26
C GLU A 34 -6.85 3.09 -19.91
N THR A 35 -5.73 2.41 -19.67
CA THR A 35 -5.46 1.07 -20.23
C THR A 35 -6.18 -0.03 -19.44
N GLU A 36 -6.24 -1.23 -20.01
CA GLU A 36 -6.86 -2.35 -19.32
C GLU A 36 -6.11 -2.75 -18.03
N LEU A 37 -4.78 -2.72 -18.08
CA LEU A 37 -3.91 -3.18 -17.00
C LEU A 37 -3.65 -2.11 -15.93
N GLY A 38 -3.58 -0.83 -16.31
CA GLY A 38 -3.35 0.28 -15.37
C GLY A 38 -1.88 0.54 -15.02
N TYR A 39 -0.97 -0.36 -15.40
CA TYR A 39 0.49 -0.25 -15.23
C TYR A 39 1.20 -0.89 -16.44
N ALA A 40 2.53 -0.81 -16.53
CA ALA A 40 3.28 -1.47 -17.60
C ALA A 40 4.12 -2.65 -17.07
N LYS A 41 4.00 -3.82 -17.71
CA LYS A 41 4.72 -5.03 -17.30
C LYS A 41 6.23 -4.87 -17.43
N GLU A 42 6.68 -4.13 -18.44
CA GLU A 42 8.10 -3.86 -18.70
C GLU A 42 8.70 -3.00 -17.59
N THR A 43 7.92 -2.07 -17.05
CA THR A 43 8.33 -1.24 -15.90
C THR A 43 8.38 -2.08 -14.61
N TRP A 44 7.41 -2.98 -14.41
CA TRP A 44 7.42 -3.93 -13.29
C TRP A 44 8.66 -4.84 -13.33
N ALA A 45 8.93 -5.48 -14.46
CA ALA A 45 10.12 -6.31 -14.67
C ALA A 45 11.41 -5.53 -14.39
N LYS A 46 11.50 -4.29 -14.89
CA LYS A 46 12.65 -3.41 -14.61
C LYS A 46 12.82 -3.10 -13.12
N MET A 47 11.74 -2.94 -12.34
CA MET A 47 11.84 -2.79 -10.89
C MET A 47 12.42 -4.04 -10.23
N GLY A 48 12.13 -5.24 -10.78
CA GLY A 48 12.75 -6.51 -10.39
C GLY A 48 14.25 -6.54 -10.71
N GLU A 49 14.63 -6.18 -11.94
CA GLU A 49 16.05 -6.07 -12.37
C GLU A 49 16.87 -5.09 -11.51
N LEU A 50 16.24 -4.01 -11.03
CA LEU A 50 16.86 -3.03 -10.13
C LEU A 50 16.92 -3.51 -8.66
N GLY A 51 16.39 -4.70 -8.36
CA GLY A 51 16.39 -5.31 -7.04
C GLY A 51 15.39 -4.70 -6.06
N TRP A 52 14.41 -3.91 -6.53
CA TRP A 52 13.47 -3.25 -5.62
C TRP A 52 12.41 -4.20 -5.11
N LEU A 53 11.97 -5.14 -5.95
CA LEU A 53 10.95 -6.12 -5.58
C LEU A 53 11.45 -7.15 -4.56
N SER A 54 12.77 -7.26 -4.37
CA SER A 54 13.42 -8.25 -3.51
C SER A 54 13.81 -7.73 -2.13
N VAL A 55 13.71 -6.42 -1.88
CA VAL A 55 14.21 -5.75 -0.67
C VAL A 55 13.66 -6.36 0.62
N LEU A 56 12.37 -6.71 0.64
CA LEU A 56 11.69 -7.21 1.83
C LEU A 56 11.87 -8.72 2.08
N PHE A 57 12.61 -9.44 1.24
CA PHE A 57 12.77 -10.88 1.41
C PHE A 57 14.18 -11.19 1.90
N PRO A 58 14.36 -12.20 2.77
CA PRO A 58 15.69 -12.64 3.20
C PRO A 58 16.45 -13.25 2.02
N GLU A 59 17.78 -13.31 2.11
CA GLU A 59 18.64 -13.87 1.06
C GLU A 59 18.30 -15.34 0.77
N GLU A 60 17.90 -16.09 1.80
CA GLU A 60 17.47 -17.49 1.70
C GLU A 60 16.20 -17.66 0.84
N MET A 61 15.38 -16.61 0.72
CA MET A 61 14.21 -16.56 -0.18
C MET A 61 14.53 -15.87 -1.51
N GLY A 62 15.80 -15.62 -1.83
CA GLY A 62 16.23 -14.92 -3.05
C GLY A 62 16.15 -13.38 -2.96
N GLY A 63 15.99 -12.84 -1.74
CA GLY A 63 15.86 -11.42 -1.48
C GLY A 63 17.18 -10.70 -1.17
N LEU A 64 17.08 -9.43 -0.74
CA LEU A 64 18.24 -8.62 -0.31
C LEU A 64 18.35 -8.45 1.22
N GLY A 65 17.44 -9.04 2.00
CA GLY A 65 17.47 -9.00 3.47
C GLY A 65 17.25 -7.60 4.07
N GLY A 66 16.65 -6.68 3.31
CA GLY A 66 16.37 -5.33 3.76
C GLY A 66 15.25 -5.27 4.80
N SER A 67 15.22 -4.16 5.53
CA SER A 67 14.17 -3.83 6.49
C SER A 67 12.93 -3.25 5.80
N PHE A 68 11.82 -3.15 6.52
CA PHE A 68 10.66 -2.42 6.05
C PHE A 68 10.95 -0.93 5.81
N THR A 69 11.91 -0.35 6.54
CA THR A 69 12.35 1.04 6.28
C THR A 69 12.89 1.19 4.86
N ASP A 70 13.66 0.22 4.36
CA ASP A 70 14.24 0.28 3.01
C ASP A 70 13.15 0.23 1.93
N ALA A 71 12.15 -0.64 2.09
CA ALA A 71 11.00 -0.67 1.20
C ALA A 71 10.12 0.58 1.30
N ALA A 72 9.95 1.13 2.50
CA ALA A 72 9.18 2.35 2.71
C ALA A 72 9.84 3.58 2.05
N LEU A 73 11.17 3.64 2.01
CA LEU A 73 11.90 4.67 1.27
C LEU A 73 11.64 4.59 -0.24
N ILE A 74 11.56 3.37 -0.80
CA ILE A 74 11.13 3.17 -2.19
C ILE A 74 9.70 3.70 -2.36
N ILE A 75 8.76 3.26 -1.52
CA ILE A 75 7.34 3.62 -1.59
C ILE A 75 7.13 5.14 -1.47
N GLU A 76 7.87 5.82 -0.59
CA GLU A 76 7.83 7.29 -0.48
C GLU A 76 8.20 7.94 -1.82
N GLN A 77 9.25 7.47 -2.49
CA GLN A 77 9.63 7.99 -3.80
C GLN A 77 8.62 7.65 -4.90
N LEU A 78 8.03 6.45 -4.89
CA LEU A 78 6.97 6.07 -5.84
C LEU A 78 5.75 7.00 -5.74
N GLY A 79 5.40 7.42 -4.52
CA GLY A 79 4.32 8.39 -4.27
C GLY A 79 4.56 9.78 -4.89
N THR A 80 5.81 10.17 -5.14
CA THR A 80 6.13 11.51 -5.69
C THR A 80 5.68 11.70 -7.13
N THR A 81 5.52 10.63 -7.90
CA THR A 81 5.08 10.67 -9.31
C THR A 81 3.88 9.78 -9.58
N LEU A 82 3.25 9.25 -8.52
CA LEU A 82 2.09 8.37 -8.59
C LEU A 82 2.37 7.13 -9.44
N VAL A 83 3.51 6.48 -9.19
CA VAL A 83 3.91 5.26 -9.93
C VAL A 83 2.79 4.22 -9.82
N PRO A 84 2.20 3.76 -10.95
CA PRO A 84 1.02 2.89 -10.93
C PRO A 84 1.34 1.41 -10.73
N GLU A 85 2.61 1.02 -10.81
CA GLU A 85 3.05 -0.35 -10.59
C GLU A 85 2.66 -0.86 -9.18
N PRO A 86 2.17 -2.11 -9.06
CA PRO A 86 1.48 -2.59 -7.86
C PRO A 86 2.41 -2.99 -6.70
N TYR A 87 3.42 -2.18 -6.38
CA TYR A 87 4.44 -2.51 -5.39
C TYR A 87 3.84 -2.85 -4.01
N ILE A 88 2.92 -2.04 -3.51
CA ILE A 88 2.23 -2.31 -2.23
C ILE A 88 1.39 -3.59 -2.33
N ALA A 89 0.60 -3.76 -3.40
CA ALA A 89 -0.30 -4.90 -3.55
C ALA A 89 0.44 -6.24 -3.72
N SER A 90 1.57 -6.22 -4.41
CA SER A 90 2.36 -7.42 -4.69
C SER A 90 3.44 -7.67 -3.65
N VAL A 91 4.38 -6.74 -3.46
CA VAL A 91 5.56 -6.98 -2.59
C VAL A 91 5.14 -6.91 -1.12
N VAL A 92 4.46 -5.83 -0.71
CA VAL A 92 4.11 -5.61 0.70
C VAL A 92 2.98 -6.54 1.15
N LEU A 93 1.91 -6.70 0.35
CA LEU A 93 0.79 -7.53 0.76
C LEU A 93 1.00 -9.01 0.46
N ALA A 94 1.01 -9.39 -0.82
CA ALA A 94 1.07 -10.80 -1.20
C ALA A 94 2.42 -11.44 -0.84
N GLY A 95 3.52 -10.73 -1.09
CA GLY A 95 4.88 -11.17 -0.82
C GLY A 95 5.13 -11.40 0.66
N LEU A 96 4.83 -10.43 1.54
CA LEU A 96 4.99 -10.63 2.98
C LEU A 96 4.02 -11.67 3.54
N ALA A 97 2.81 -11.80 2.98
CA ALA A 97 1.90 -12.87 3.37
C ALA A 97 2.50 -14.26 3.11
N ILE A 98 3.20 -14.44 1.98
CA ILE A 98 3.95 -15.67 1.69
C ILE A 98 5.14 -15.78 2.65
N ARG A 99 6.02 -14.78 2.72
CA ARG A 99 7.23 -14.75 3.57
C ARG A 99 6.93 -15.17 5.01
N HIS A 100 5.83 -14.69 5.59
CA HIS A 100 5.48 -14.97 6.98
C HIS A 100 4.66 -16.25 7.18
N SER A 101 4.27 -16.95 6.10
CA SER A 101 3.48 -18.19 6.19
C SER A 101 4.29 -19.45 5.94
N VAL A 102 5.36 -19.40 5.14
CA VAL A 102 6.08 -20.59 4.66
C VAL A 102 7.53 -20.65 5.15
N SER A 103 8.19 -21.79 4.94
CA SER A 103 9.63 -21.92 5.18
C SER A 103 10.44 -21.13 4.15
N ASP A 104 11.72 -20.85 4.44
CA ASP A 104 12.60 -20.15 3.50
C ASP A 104 12.71 -20.86 2.14
N GLU A 105 12.80 -22.20 2.14
CA GLU A 105 12.88 -23.01 0.91
C GLU A 105 11.60 -22.90 0.05
N GLU A 106 10.42 -23.01 0.68
CA GLU A 106 9.15 -22.83 -0.04
C GLU A 106 8.98 -21.38 -0.48
N GLY A 107 9.40 -20.41 0.34
CA GLY A 107 9.40 -18.99 0.01
C GLY A 107 10.26 -18.67 -1.20
N ALA A 108 11.45 -19.24 -1.30
CA ALA A 108 12.36 -19.07 -2.43
C ALA A 108 11.72 -19.54 -3.75
N GLU A 109 11.03 -20.68 -3.74
CA GLU A 109 10.30 -21.19 -4.92
C GLU A 109 9.14 -20.25 -5.27
N LEU A 110 8.30 -19.90 -4.29
CA LEU A 110 7.05 -19.20 -4.52
C LEU A 110 7.24 -17.71 -4.87
N LEU A 111 8.29 -17.07 -4.37
CA LEU A 111 8.54 -15.65 -4.56
C LEU A 111 9.45 -15.34 -5.75
N ALA A 112 10.09 -16.33 -6.37
CA ALA A 112 11.05 -16.13 -7.45
C ALA A 112 10.50 -15.24 -8.59
N SER A 113 9.30 -15.55 -9.09
CA SER A 113 8.68 -14.81 -10.20
C SER A 113 8.16 -13.41 -9.81
N LEU A 114 7.88 -13.19 -8.52
CA LEU A 114 7.58 -11.87 -7.98
C LEU A 114 8.84 -11.03 -7.86
N ILE A 115 9.93 -11.64 -7.39
CA ILE A 115 11.23 -11.00 -7.16
C ILE A 115 11.87 -10.55 -8.47
N ASP A 116 11.85 -11.40 -9.49
CA ASP A 116 12.41 -11.06 -10.81
C ASP A 116 11.49 -10.13 -11.64
N GLY A 117 10.26 -9.89 -11.17
CA GLY A 117 9.27 -9.03 -11.82
C GLY A 117 8.62 -9.64 -13.06
N SER A 118 8.68 -10.95 -13.24
CA SER A 118 7.98 -11.66 -14.33
C SER A 118 6.48 -11.85 -14.05
N GLU A 119 6.09 -11.96 -12.78
CA GLU A 119 4.70 -12.10 -12.34
C GLU A 119 4.31 -11.02 -11.31
N VAL A 120 3.02 -10.69 -11.28
CA VAL A 120 2.39 -9.80 -10.29
C VAL A 120 1.50 -10.63 -9.38
N PHE A 121 1.65 -10.48 -8.06
CA PHE A 121 0.82 -11.19 -7.09
C PHE A 121 -0.17 -10.23 -6.43
N ALA A 122 -1.30 -10.74 -5.94
CA ALA A 122 -2.25 -9.93 -5.16
C ALA A 122 -2.81 -10.70 -3.97
N LEU A 123 -2.99 -9.99 -2.84
CA LEU A 123 -3.63 -10.53 -1.65
C LEU A 123 -5.15 -10.30 -1.67
N ALA A 124 -5.91 -11.38 -1.80
CA ALA A 124 -7.37 -11.40 -1.79
C ALA A 124 -7.89 -11.78 -0.39
N TYR A 125 -7.93 -10.81 0.53
CA TYR A 125 -8.33 -11.05 1.93
C TYR A 125 -9.71 -10.48 2.28
N THR A 126 -10.06 -9.32 1.74
CA THR A 126 -11.29 -8.56 2.04
C THR A 126 -12.55 -9.20 1.48
N GLU A 127 -13.62 -9.14 2.27
CA GLU A 127 -14.97 -9.59 1.93
C GLU A 127 -15.99 -8.49 2.26
N ALA A 128 -17.20 -8.56 1.71
CA ALA A 128 -18.20 -7.48 1.85
C ALA A 128 -18.53 -7.15 3.32
N GLN A 129 -18.53 -8.16 4.18
CA GLN A 129 -18.83 -8.05 5.61
C GLN A 129 -17.59 -7.81 6.48
N SER A 130 -16.36 -7.99 5.95
CA SER A 130 -15.15 -8.03 6.78
C SER A 130 -14.80 -6.66 7.34
N ARG A 131 -15.08 -5.58 6.59
CA ARG A 131 -14.53 -4.24 6.85
C ARG A 131 -13.02 -4.35 7.08
N HIS A 132 -12.52 -4.04 8.28
CA HIS A 132 -11.11 -4.14 8.66
C HIS A 132 -10.78 -5.40 9.50
N ASP A 133 -11.76 -6.24 9.81
CA ASP A 133 -11.57 -7.48 10.56
C ASP A 133 -11.14 -8.63 9.64
N VAL A 134 -9.85 -8.96 9.66
CA VAL A 134 -9.26 -10.02 8.82
C VAL A 134 -9.70 -11.43 9.23
N THR A 135 -10.32 -11.60 10.41
CA THR A 135 -10.86 -12.89 10.85
C THR A 135 -12.26 -13.16 10.30
N ASN A 136 -13.00 -12.12 9.89
CA ASN A 136 -14.37 -12.21 9.42
C ASN A 136 -14.44 -12.73 7.95
N VAL A 137 -14.18 -14.02 7.79
CA VAL A 137 -13.98 -14.72 6.50
C VAL A 137 -15.08 -15.77 6.27
N THR A 138 -15.83 -15.60 5.18
CA THR A 138 -16.87 -16.54 4.72
C THR A 138 -16.42 -17.41 3.56
N THR A 139 -15.37 -17.02 2.81
CA THR A 139 -14.76 -17.87 1.78
C THR A 139 -14.28 -19.16 2.42
N ARG A 140 -14.66 -20.32 1.87
CA ARG A 140 -14.33 -21.64 2.42
C ARG A 140 -13.29 -22.34 1.57
N ALA A 141 -12.45 -23.14 2.22
CA ALA A 141 -11.49 -24.03 1.59
C ALA A 141 -11.77 -25.47 2.04
N GLU A 142 -12.12 -26.34 1.10
CA GLU A 142 -12.40 -27.75 1.35
C GLU A 142 -11.25 -28.61 0.80
N LYS A 143 -10.81 -29.61 1.56
CA LYS A 143 -9.74 -30.52 1.12
C LYS A 143 -10.15 -31.24 -0.17
N SER A 144 -9.25 -31.26 -1.15
CA SER A 144 -9.44 -31.92 -2.45
C SER A 144 -8.11 -32.54 -2.89
N GLY A 145 -7.97 -33.87 -2.73
CA GLY A 145 -6.72 -34.57 -3.02
C GLY A 145 -5.57 -34.06 -2.13
N ALA A 146 -4.49 -33.61 -2.77
CA ALA A 146 -3.32 -33.03 -2.10
C ALA A 146 -3.47 -31.52 -1.81
N GLY A 147 -4.50 -30.87 -2.34
CA GLY A 147 -4.74 -29.43 -2.21
C GLY A 147 -6.11 -29.11 -1.63
N TYR A 148 -6.62 -27.93 -1.98
CA TYR A 148 -7.91 -27.43 -1.55
C TYR A 148 -8.71 -26.85 -2.71
N LYS A 149 -10.03 -26.81 -2.56
CA LYS A 149 -10.93 -26.08 -3.43
C LYS A 149 -11.55 -24.91 -2.70
N LEU A 150 -11.43 -23.71 -3.28
CA LEU A 150 -11.95 -22.48 -2.70
C LEU A 150 -13.31 -22.14 -3.30
N THR A 151 -14.25 -21.78 -2.44
CA THR A 151 -15.55 -21.23 -2.81
C THR A 151 -15.86 -20.02 -1.97
N GLY A 152 -16.13 -18.88 -2.60
CA GLY A 152 -16.37 -17.63 -1.89
C GLY A 152 -16.13 -16.40 -2.74
N LYS A 153 -16.07 -15.24 -2.09
CA LYS A 153 -16.07 -13.94 -2.76
C LYS A 153 -15.13 -12.98 -2.06
N LYS A 154 -14.13 -12.51 -2.79
CA LYS A 154 -13.22 -11.44 -2.37
C LYS A 154 -13.58 -10.14 -3.07
N ARG A 155 -13.41 -9.03 -2.37
CA ARG A 155 -13.86 -7.70 -2.80
C ARG A 155 -12.72 -6.70 -2.66
N TRP A 156 -12.57 -5.80 -3.62
CA TRP A 156 -11.54 -4.76 -3.60
C TRP A 156 -10.10 -5.31 -3.51
N VAL A 157 -9.82 -6.40 -4.23
CA VAL A 157 -8.47 -6.99 -4.30
C VAL A 157 -7.58 -6.06 -5.12
N LEU A 158 -6.69 -5.32 -4.45
CA LEU A 158 -5.76 -4.39 -5.10
C LEU A 158 -4.90 -5.13 -6.13
N ALA A 159 -4.80 -4.58 -7.34
CA ALA A 159 -4.12 -5.19 -8.48
C ALA A 159 -4.61 -6.60 -8.90
N GLY A 160 -5.69 -7.12 -8.30
CA GLY A 160 -6.17 -8.48 -8.55
C GLY A 160 -6.65 -8.73 -10.00
N HIS A 161 -6.96 -7.66 -10.74
CA HIS A 161 -7.34 -7.73 -12.16
C HIS A 161 -6.13 -8.03 -13.06
N GLY A 162 -4.94 -7.59 -12.66
CA GLY A 162 -3.68 -7.75 -13.39
C GLY A 162 -2.75 -8.82 -12.81
N ALA A 163 -3.06 -9.37 -11.64
CA ALA A 163 -2.25 -10.38 -10.98
C ALA A 163 -2.24 -11.71 -11.76
N ASP A 164 -1.09 -12.38 -11.73
CA ASP A 164 -0.84 -13.72 -12.24
C ASP A 164 -1.09 -14.77 -11.14
N LYS A 165 -0.77 -14.44 -9.88
CA LYS A 165 -1.06 -15.27 -8.69
C LYS A 165 -1.88 -14.52 -7.65
N LEU A 166 -2.76 -15.24 -6.96
CA LEU A 166 -3.58 -14.74 -5.87
C LEU A 166 -3.20 -15.45 -4.58
N VAL A 167 -2.87 -14.67 -3.55
CA VAL A 167 -2.80 -15.14 -2.17
C VAL A 167 -4.18 -14.92 -1.55
N VAL A 168 -4.89 -15.97 -1.16
CA VAL A 168 -6.31 -15.89 -0.77
C VAL A 168 -6.50 -16.33 0.67
N SER A 169 -7.15 -15.51 1.49
CA SER A 169 -7.60 -15.96 2.81
C SER A 169 -8.89 -16.76 2.70
N ALA A 170 -8.94 -17.95 3.30
CA ALA A 170 -10.15 -18.76 3.32
C ALA A 170 -10.22 -19.57 4.61
N ARG A 171 -11.45 -19.94 4.98
CA ARG A 171 -11.76 -20.68 6.18
C ARG A 171 -11.70 -22.17 5.94
N THR A 172 -10.86 -22.87 6.69
CA THR A 172 -10.74 -24.33 6.71
C THR A 172 -11.55 -24.97 7.84
N SER A 173 -11.88 -24.19 8.89
CA SER A 173 -12.67 -24.64 10.05
C SER A 173 -13.23 -23.46 10.85
N GLY A 174 -14.11 -23.74 11.82
CA GLY A 174 -14.66 -22.75 12.74
C GLY A 174 -15.75 -21.85 12.13
N GLU A 175 -16.20 -20.91 12.95
CA GLU A 175 -17.20 -19.90 12.60
C GLU A 175 -16.59 -18.67 11.94
N THR A 176 -17.42 -17.86 11.30
CA THR A 176 -16.98 -16.78 10.38
C THR A 176 -16.00 -15.78 11.01
N ARG A 177 -16.03 -15.53 12.33
CA ARG A 177 -15.13 -14.61 13.05
C ARG A 177 -14.16 -15.30 14.00
N ASP A 178 -14.09 -16.63 13.95
CA ASP A 178 -13.09 -17.33 14.73
C ASP A 178 -11.71 -17.00 14.17
N ARG A 179 -10.82 -16.57 15.07
CA ARG A 179 -9.42 -16.29 14.77
C ARG A 179 -8.72 -17.54 14.23
N GLU A 180 -8.98 -18.68 14.88
CA GLU A 180 -8.55 -19.99 14.42
C GLU A 180 -9.40 -20.44 13.21
N GLY A 181 -8.78 -21.20 12.31
CA GLY A 181 -9.47 -21.71 11.12
C GLY A 181 -9.38 -20.82 9.88
N VAL A 182 -8.76 -19.64 9.98
CA VAL A 182 -8.35 -18.84 8.81
C VAL A 182 -7.02 -19.36 8.27
N SER A 183 -6.97 -19.65 6.98
CA SER A 183 -5.80 -20.14 6.25
C SER A 183 -5.47 -19.24 5.07
N LEU A 184 -4.23 -19.31 4.59
CA LEU A 184 -3.79 -18.65 3.35
C LEU A 184 -3.54 -19.69 2.25
N PHE A 185 -3.86 -19.33 1.02
CA PHE A 185 -3.70 -20.19 -0.13
C PHE A 185 -3.10 -19.46 -1.32
N LEU A 186 -2.30 -20.16 -2.13
CA LEU A 186 -1.89 -19.69 -3.44
C LEU A 186 -2.82 -20.27 -4.52
N VAL A 187 -3.34 -19.39 -5.35
CA VAL A 187 -4.24 -19.71 -6.47
C VAL A 187 -3.71 -19.06 -7.73
N ASP A 188 -3.66 -19.81 -8.84
CA ASP A 188 -3.38 -19.22 -10.15
C ASP A 188 -4.57 -18.34 -10.59
N ALA A 189 -4.29 -17.09 -10.97
CA ALA A 189 -5.35 -16.11 -11.23
C ALA A 189 -6.20 -16.45 -12.48
N ASN A 190 -5.75 -17.37 -13.33
CA ASN A 190 -6.45 -17.87 -14.50
C ASN A 190 -6.95 -19.32 -14.35
N ALA A 191 -6.85 -19.90 -13.15
CA ALA A 191 -7.36 -21.24 -12.88
C ALA A 191 -8.89 -21.34 -13.12
N SER A 192 -9.33 -22.55 -13.49
CA SER A 192 -10.76 -22.88 -13.52
C SER A 192 -11.39 -22.61 -12.15
N GLY A 193 -12.58 -22.01 -12.14
CA GLY A 193 -13.27 -21.62 -10.93
C GLY A 193 -12.89 -20.23 -10.39
N VAL A 194 -11.95 -19.51 -11.02
CA VAL A 194 -11.63 -18.12 -10.67
C VAL A 194 -12.31 -17.17 -11.66
N LYS A 195 -13.20 -16.31 -11.16
CA LYS A 195 -13.84 -15.25 -11.96
C LYS A 195 -13.46 -13.89 -11.42
N ARG A 196 -12.81 -13.07 -12.26
CA ARG A 196 -12.35 -11.72 -11.91
C ARG A 196 -13.20 -10.66 -12.60
N THR A 197 -13.64 -9.66 -11.85
CA THR A 197 -14.28 -8.45 -12.39
C THR A 197 -13.41 -7.26 -12.01
N ARG A 198 -12.83 -6.60 -13.00
CA ARG A 198 -12.03 -5.37 -12.79
C ARG A 198 -12.91 -4.27 -12.21
N VAL A 199 -12.31 -3.47 -11.34
CA VAL A 199 -12.87 -2.23 -10.82
C VAL A 199 -11.86 -1.11 -11.03
N ASP A 200 -12.27 -0.05 -11.72
CA ASP A 200 -11.50 1.17 -11.85
C ASP A 200 -11.68 2.02 -10.59
N MET A 201 -10.58 2.40 -9.94
CA MET A 201 -10.59 3.20 -8.73
C MET A 201 -10.53 4.69 -9.08
N MET A 202 -11.01 5.53 -8.15
CA MET A 202 -11.04 6.98 -8.33
C MET A 202 -9.64 7.59 -8.59
N ASP A 203 -8.60 6.98 -8.03
CA ASP A 203 -7.20 7.44 -8.16
C ASP A 203 -6.49 6.94 -9.43
N GLY A 204 -7.21 6.26 -10.34
CA GLY A 204 -6.65 5.71 -11.57
C GLY A 204 -5.97 4.34 -11.41
N HIS A 205 -5.84 3.83 -10.18
CA HIS A 205 -5.46 2.44 -9.95
C HIS A 205 -6.64 1.52 -10.23
N LYS A 206 -6.38 0.21 -10.19
CA LYS A 206 -7.34 -0.82 -10.49
C LYS A 206 -7.32 -1.90 -9.42
N ALA A 207 -8.50 -2.45 -9.16
CA ALA A 207 -8.72 -3.55 -8.24
C ALA A 207 -9.59 -4.62 -8.91
N ALA A 208 -9.87 -5.71 -8.20
CA ALA A 208 -10.81 -6.73 -8.65
C ALA A 208 -11.80 -7.17 -7.57
N MET A 209 -13.01 -7.50 -8.04
CA MET A 209 -13.93 -8.38 -7.34
C MET A 209 -13.68 -9.80 -7.86
N ILE A 210 -13.37 -10.74 -6.97
CA ILE A 210 -12.99 -12.10 -7.34
C ILE A 210 -13.96 -13.07 -6.72
N ASP A 211 -14.63 -13.86 -7.56
CA ASP A 211 -15.51 -14.94 -7.15
C ASP A 211 -14.80 -16.27 -7.41
N PHE A 212 -14.80 -17.15 -6.42
CA PHE A 212 -14.23 -18.49 -6.48
C PHE A 212 -15.36 -19.53 -6.45
N GLU A 213 -15.31 -20.48 -7.38
CA GLU A 213 -16.25 -21.60 -7.50
C GLU A 213 -15.46 -22.89 -7.72
N GLY A 214 -15.07 -23.54 -6.62
CA GLY A 214 -14.27 -24.77 -6.66
C GLY A 214 -12.86 -24.59 -7.24
N ALA A 215 -12.26 -23.40 -7.08
CA ALA A 215 -10.93 -23.09 -7.60
C ALA A 215 -9.84 -23.88 -6.86
N GLU A 216 -8.96 -24.55 -7.60
CA GLU A 216 -7.83 -25.30 -7.02
C GLU A 216 -6.84 -24.35 -6.33
N ALA A 217 -6.37 -24.75 -5.16
CA ALA A 217 -5.53 -23.92 -4.32
C ALA A 217 -4.50 -24.75 -3.53
N ARG A 218 -3.28 -24.20 -3.42
CA ARG A 218 -2.20 -24.72 -2.58
C ARG A 218 -2.24 -24.02 -1.23
N LEU A 219 -2.26 -24.78 -0.12
CA LEU A 219 -2.16 -24.21 1.23
C LEU A 219 -0.78 -23.56 1.42
N LEU A 220 -0.74 -22.38 2.04
CA LEU A 220 0.48 -21.71 2.48
C LEU A 220 0.60 -21.84 4.01
N GLY A 221 1.68 -22.46 4.48
CA GLY A 221 1.91 -22.67 5.89
C GLY A 221 0.94 -23.68 6.53
N GLU A 222 0.55 -23.40 7.77
CA GLU A 222 -0.33 -24.28 8.56
C GLU A 222 -1.81 -23.88 8.43
N ALA A 223 -2.68 -24.86 8.19
CA ALA A 223 -4.12 -24.64 8.11
C ALA A 223 -4.68 -24.12 9.44
N GLY A 224 -5.42 -23.01 9.36
CA GLY A 224 -6.13 -22.39 10.47
C GLY A 224 -5.31 -21.39 11.28
N LYS A 225 -4.05 -21.14 10.91
CA LYS A 225 -3.11 -20.32 11.68
C LYS A 225 -2.76 -18.97 11.03
N ALA A 226 -3.44 -18.57 9.97
CA ALA A 226 -3.03 -17.41 9.17
C ALA A 226 -3.54 -16.04 9.69
N ALA A 227 -4.39 -15.99 10.72
CA ALA A 227 -4.95 -14.73 11.22
C ALA A 227 -3.86 -13.74 11.68
N ALA A 228 -2.87 -14.21 12.45
CA ALA A 228 -1.77 -13.36 12.93
C ALA A 228 -0.91 -12.82 11.78
N VAL A 229 -0.66 -13.65 10.76
CA VAL A 229 0.07 -13.23 9.54
C VAL A 229 -0.70 -12.13 8.82
N LEU A 230 -2.01 -12.29 8.63
CA LEU A 230 -2.84 -11.27 7.98
C LEU A 230 -2.83 -9.95 8.76
N GLU A 231 -2.94 -9.97 10.08
CA GLU A 231 -2.87 -8.77 10.92
C GLU A 231 -1.53 -8.05 10.78
N GLN A 232 -0.43 -8.81 10.78
CA GLN A 232 0.91 -8.26 10.56
C GLN A 232 1.06 -7.67 9.15
N VAL A 233 0.53 -8.33 8.12
CA VAL A 233 0.54 -7.81 6.75
C VAL A 233 -0.32 -6.55 6.60
N MET A 234 -1.42 -6.43 7.34
CA MET A 234 -2.21 -5.19 7.39
C MET A 234 -1.45 -4.05 8.06
N ASP A 235 -0.66 -4.35 9.09
CA ASP A 235 0.26 -3.38 9.70
C ASP A 235 1.29 -2.87 8.67
N TYR A 236 1.95 -3.78 7.95
CA TYR A 236 2.86 -3.41 6.88
C TYR A 236 2.18 -2.59 5.77
N GLY A 237 0.97 -2.97 5.35
CA GLY A 237 0.18 -2.21 4.39
C GLY A 237 -0.15 -0.79 4.89
N ALA A 238 -0.57 -0.66 6.14
CA ALA A 238 -0.85 0.63 6.76
C ALA A 238 0.40 1.52 6.88
N ALA A 239 1.55 0.95 7.22
CA ALA A 239 2.83 1.66 7.24
C ALA A 239 3.28 2.08 5.82
N ALA A 240 3.06 1.23 4.81
CA ALA A 240 3.36 1.52 3.42
C ALA A 240 2.56 2.72 2.88
N VAL A 241 1.26 2.80 3.17
CA VAL A 241 0.45 3.95 2.71
C VAL A 241 0.80 5.25 3.44
N CYS A 242 1.30 5.18 4.68
CA CYS A 242 1.89 6.34 5.35
C CYS A 242 3.17 6.82 4.67
N ALA A 243 4.03 5.90 4.21
CA ALA A 243 5.22 6.23 3.43
C ALA A 243 4.86 6.90 2.09
N GLU A 244 3.93 6.30 1.34
CA GLU A 244 3.47 6.84 0.06
C GLU A 244 2.82 8.22 0.25
N GLY A 245 1.98 8.35 1.28
CA GLY A 245 1.32 9.58 1.66
C GLY A 245 2.30 10.72 1.96
N ALA A 246 3.41 10.44 2.65
CA ALA A 246 4.45 11.43 2.89
C ALA A 246 5.08 11.96 1.59
N GLY A 247 5.37 11.07 0.63
CA GLY A 247 5.87 11.44 -0.70
C GLY A 247 4.87 12.30 -1.50
N ILE A 248 3.58 11.95 -1.42
CA ILE A 248 2.49 12.73 -2.02
C ILE A 248 2.40 14.13 -1.41
N MET A 249 2.40 14.24 -0.08
CA MET A 249 2.28 15.53 0.61
C MET A 249 3.45 16.46 0.28
N GLN A 250 4.68 15.91 0.26
CA GLN A 250 5.87 16.67 -0.13
C GLN A 250 5.76 17.20 -1.56
N THR A 251 5.22 16.39 -2.47
CA THR A 251 5.03 16.77 -3.87
C THR A 251 3.95 17.85 -4.02
N VAL A 252 2.81 17.67 -3.37
CA VAL A 252 1.70 18.64 -3.35
C VAL A 252 2.15 19.99 -2.80
N LEU A 253 2.91 20.00 -1.70
CA LEU A 253 3.49 21.21 -1.14
C LEU A 253 4.44 21.90 -2.14
N GLY A 254 5.33 21.13 -2.78
CA GLY A 254 6.26 21.64 -3.79
C GLY A 254 5.55 22.26 -5.00
N MET A 255 4.58 21.54 -5.58
CA MET A 255 3.75 22.02 -6.70
C MET A 255 3.01 23.31 -6.32
N THR A 256 2.39 23.33 -5.14
CA THR A 256 1.63 24.49 -4.65
C THR A 256 2.55 25.70 -4.46
N ARG A 257 3.72 25.51 -3.84
CA ARG A 257 4.71 26.59 -3.69
C ARG A 257 5.11 27.17 -5.04
N ASN A 258 5.44 26.31 -6.01
CA ASN A 258 5.86 26.75 -7.34
C ASN A 258 4.74 27.55 -8.03
N TYR A 259 3.50 27.02 -8.01
CA TYR A 259 2.34 27.70 -8.57
C TYR A 259 2.13 29.10 -7.95
N LEU A 260 2.20 29.22 -6.61
CA LEU A 260 2.07 30.51 -5.93
C LEU A 260 3.19 31.50 -6.30
N CYS A 261 4.39 31.01 -6.60
CA CYS A 261 5.54 31.82 -7.01
C CYS A 261 5.51 32.25 -8.50
N GLU A 262 4.65 31.66 -9.32
CA GLU A 262 4.55 31.91 -10.75
C GLU A 262 3.24 32.62 -11.14
N ARG A 263 2.13 32.26 -10.51
CA ARG A 263 0.80 32.79 -10.83
C ARG A 263 0.66 34.25 -10.42
N GLU A 264 0.22 35.10 -11.34
CA GLU A 264 -0.04 36.53 -11.09
C GLU A 264 -1.55 36.84 -11.06
N GLN A 265 -1.97 37.60 -10.04
CA GLN A 265 -3.28 38.24 -9.97
C GLN A 265 -3.16 39.57 -9.23
N PHE A 266 -4.06 40.51 -9.54
CA PHE A 266 -4.03 41.85 -8.94
C PHE A 266 -2.67 42.56 -9.12
N GLY A 267 -1.99 42.30 -10.24
CA GLY A 267 -0.72 42.95 -10.59
C GLY A 267 0.51 42.44 -9.84
N THR A 268 0.42 41.33 -9.09
CA THR A 268 1.57 40.71 -8.40
C THR A 268 1.45 39.19 -8.40
N LYS A 269 2.54 38.50 -8.07
CA LYS A 269 2.56 37.06 -7.80
C LYS A 269 1.70 36.77 -6.57
N ILE A 270 0.81 35.79 -6.66
CA ILE A 270 -0.14 35.52 -5.57
C ILE A 270 0.55 35.04 -4.29
N GLY A 271 1.75 34.45 -4.39
CA GLY A 271 2.59 34.07 -3.25
C GLY A 271 3.07 35.24 -2.39
N THR A 272 2.89 36.50 -2.78
CA THR A 272 3.17 37.67 -1.93
C THR A 272 2.06 37.95 -0.92
N PHE A 273 0.87 37.36 -1.08
CA PHE A 273 -0.26 37.58 -0.17
C PHE A 273 -0.10 36.74 1.11
N GLN A 274 -0.05 37.41 2.27
CA GLN A 274 0.15 36.75 3.57
C GLN A 274 -0.85 35.63 3.86
N ALA A 275 -2.11 35.78 3.44
CA ALA A 275 -3.12 34.74 3.64
C ALA A 275 -2.76 33.41 2.93
N LEU A 276 -2.11 33.47 1.76
CA LEU A 276 -1.65 32.28 1.05
C LEU A 276 -0.33 31.75 1.62
N GLN A 277 0.54 32.65 2.10
CA GLN A 277 1.77 32.27 2.79
C GLN A 277 1.47 31.48 4.07
N HIS A 278 0.56 31.96 4.92
CA HIS A 278 0.17 31.26 6.16
C HIS A 278 -0.36 29.86 5.86
N ARG A 279 -1.26 29.71 4.87
CA ARG A 279 -1.76 28.39 4.46
C ARG A 279 -0.66 27.46 3.98
N THR A 280 0.33 28.00 3.27
CA THR A 280 1.47 27.20 2.78
C THR A 280 2.40 26.79 3.92
N VAL A 281 2.56 27.64 4.95
CA VAL A 281 3.28 27.30 6.19
C VAL A 281 2.54 26.19 6.95
N ASP A 282 1.21 26.28 7.08
CA ASP A 282 0.41 25.22 7.71
C ASP A 282 0.56 23.89 6.95
N MET A 283 0.50 23.92 5.61
CA MET A 283 0.75 22.72 4.79
C MET A 283 2.15 22.15 5.04
N PHE A 284 3.17 22.99 5.20
CA PHE A 284 4.53 22.54 5.52
C PHE A 284 4.58 21.84 6.88
N VAL A 285 3.98 22.44 7.93
CA VAL A 285 3.92 21.85 9.28
C VAL A 285 3.25 20.48 9.24
N GLU A 286 2.06 20.40 8.62
CA GLU A 286 1.32 19.15 8.48
C GLU A 286 2.11 18.08 7.71
N THR A 287 2.85 18.49 6.67
CA THR A 287 3.75 17.59 5.92
C THR A 287 4.87 17.05 6.79
N GLN A 288 5.49 17.89 7.64
CA GLN A 288 6.55 17.43 8.55
C GLN A 288 6.02 16.51 9.65
N LEU A 289 4.83 16.80 10.20
CA LEU A 289 4.18 15.94 11.20
C LEU A 289 3.88 14.56 10.61
N ALA A 290 3.21 14.50 9.47
CA ALA A 290 2.91 13.24 8.79
C ALA A 290 4.19 12.46 8.43
N LYS A 291 5.23 13.13 7.93
CA LYS A 291 6.51 12.50 7.62
C LYS A 291 7.18 11.92 8.87
N SER A 292 7.19 12.65 9.99
CA SER A 292 7.77 12.17 11.24
C SER A 292 7.03 10.94 11.77
N SER A 293 5.69 10.97 11.75
CA SER A 293 4.88 9.81 12.16
C SER A 293 5.05 8.63 11.21
N ALA A 294 5.15 8.86 9.90
CA ALA A 294 5.41 7.82 8.92
C ALA A 294 6.76 7.14 9.18
N ILE A 295 7.85 7.89 9.41
CA ILE A 295 9.16 7.33 9.76
C ILE A 295 9.08 6.44 11.00
N MET A 296 8.33 6.87 12.04
CA MET A 296 8.13 6.05 13.23
C MET A 296 7.42 4.73 12.90
N ALA A 297 6.36 4.77 12.09
CA ALA A 297 5.67 3.56 11.65
C ALA A 297 6.57 2.64 10.80
N MET A 298 7.42 3.19 9.93
CA MET A 298 8.36 2.41 9.12
C MET A 298 9.37 1.65 10.00
N ILE A 299 9.95 2.32 10.99
CA ILE A 299 10.90 1.72 11.93
C ILE A 299 10.21 0.64 12.79
N LYS A 300 8.97 0.90 13.22
CA LYS A 300 8.20 0.01 14.10
C LYS A 300 7.47 -1.12 13.37
N ALA A 301 7.44 -1.12 12.04
CA ALA A 301 6.78 -2.16 11.27
C ALA A 301 7.42 -3.54 11.48
N ASP A 302 8.74 -3.60 11.67
CA ASP A 302 9.47 -4.83 11.98
C ASP A 302 9.62 -5.10 13.48
N ASP A 303 8.94 -4.34 14.35
CA ASP A 303 9.01 -4.55 15.79
C ASP A 303 8.42 -5.93 16.15
N ALA A 304 9.17 -6.69 16.97
CA ALA A 304 8.78 -8.02 17.39
C ALA A 304 7.54 -7.99 18.31
N ASP A 305 7.29 -6.88 19.01
CA ASP A 305 6.09 -6.69 19.81
C ASP A 305 4.92 -6.18 18.95
N PRO A 306 3.86 -6.99 18.74
CA PRO A 306 2.68 -6.56 17.99
C PRO A 306 1.98 -5.34 18.58
N ALA A 307 2.05 -5.12 19.90
CA ALA A 307 1.39 -4.00 20.56
C ALA A 307 2.10 -2.67 20.26
N GLU A 308 3.44 -2.65 20.32
CA GLU A 308 4.25 -1.48 19.94
C GLU A 308 4.10 -1.15 18.46
N ARG A 309 4.14 -2.16 17.59
CA ARG A 309 3.90 -2.02 16.16
C ARG A 309 2.52 -1.42 15.87
N ALA A 310 1.46 -2.02 16.42
CA ALA A 310 0.08 -1.58 16.23
C ALA A 310 -0.13 -0.12 16.67
N ARG A 311 0.48 0.28 17.79
CA ARG A 311 0.39 1.63 18.34
C ARG A 311 1.03 2.66 17.41
N ALA A 312 2.29 2.43 17.00
CA ALA A 312 3.02 3.35 16.14
C ALA A 312 2.32 3.53 14.77
N ILE A 313 1.87 2.42 14.18
CA ILE A 313 1.20 2.43 12.87
C ILE A 313 -0.16 3.12 12.94
N SER A 314 -0.94 2.87 13.99
CA SER A 314 -2.24 3.54 14.15
C SER A 314 -2.08 5.04 14.37
N ALA A 315 -1.09 5.47 15.16
CA ALA A 315 -0.78 6.89 15.30
C ALA A 315 -0.41 7.53 13.95
N ALA A 316 0.43 6.86 13.15
CA ALA A 316 0.80 7.36 11.83
C ALA A 316 -0.37 7.43 10.86
N LYS A 317 -1.27 6.44 10.86
CA LYS A 317 -2.49 6.45 10.04
C LYS A 317 -3.46 7.55 10.44
N CYS A 318 -3.65 7.81 11.74
CA CYS A 318 -4.43 8.97 12.20
C CYS A 318 -3.79 10.29 11.75
N GLN A 319 -2.46 10.42 11.89
CA GLN A 319 -1.75 11.62 11.42
C GLN A 319 -1.87 11.80 9.90
N LEU A 320 -1.77 10.72 9.12
CA LEU A 320 -1.96 10.75 7.67
C LEU A 320 -3.37 11.20 7.30
N ALA A 321 -4.41 10.71 7.98
CA ALA A 321 -5.79 11.11 7.75
C ALA A 321 -5.99 12.63 7.94
N LEU A 322 -5.49 13.17 9.05
CA LEU A 322 -5.58 14.59 9.38
C LEU A 322 -4.74 15.45 8.43
N SER A 323 -3.42 15.23 8.43
CA SER A 323 -2.46 16.04 7.68
C SER A 323 -2.57 15.83 6.18
N GLY A 324 -2.61 14.56 5.73
CA GLY A 324 -2.67 14.22 4.32
C GLY A 324 -3.94 14.76 3.66
N GLY A 325 -5.09 14.57 4.31
CA GLY A 325 -6.36 15.16 3.88
C GLY A 325 -6.30 16.69 3.82
N PHE A 326 -5.72 17.34 4.83
CA PHE A 326 -5.56 18.80 4.86
C PHE A 326 -4.68 19.31 3.70
N VAL A 327 -3.50 18.74 3.52
CA VAL A 327 -2.51 19.18 2.52
C VAL A 327 -3.06 19.05 1.10
N VAL A 328 -3.72 17.95 0.73
CA VAL A 328 -4.26 17.80 -0.63
C VAL A 328 -5.47 18.70 -0.89
N ARG A 329 -6.29 18.98 0.13
CA ARG A 329 -7.39 19.95 0.04
C ARG A 329 -6.87 21.38 -0.13
N GLN A 330 -5.87 21.78 0.66
CA GLN A 330 -5.26 23.10 0.51
C GLN A 330 -4.54 23.24 -0.83
N GLY A 331 -3.79 22.22 -1.26
CA GLY A 331 -3.14 22.20 -2.57
C GLY A 331 -4.17 22.47 -3.67
N THR A 332 -5.26 21.71 -3.72
CA THR A 332 -6.36 21.93 -4.68
C THR A 332 -6.92 23.34 -4.60
N GLN A 333 -7.25 23.82 -3.39
CA GLN A 333 -7.85 25.13 -3.16
C GLN A 333 -6.95 26.29 -3.60
N LEU A 334 -5.64 26.19 -3.35
CA LEU A 334 -4.65 27.24 -3.68
C LEU A 334 -4.35 27.32 -5.18
N HIS A 335 -4.59 26.23 -5.93
CA HIS A 335 -4.55 26.28 -7.39
C HIS A 335 -5.84 26.90 -7.98
N GLY A 336 -6.93 26.96 -7.22
CA GLY A 336 -8.21 27.53 -7.65
C GLY A 336 -8.90 26.68 -8.71
N GLY A 337 -9.51 27.32 -9.71
CA GLY A 337 -10.29 26.62 -10.75
C GLY A 337 -9.50 25.55 -11.51
N ILE A 338 -8.21 25.76 -11.78
CA ILE A 338 -7.39 24.74 -12.48
C ILE A 338 -7.17 23.50 -11.62
N GLY A 339 -7.17 23.64 -10.29
CA GLY A 339 -6.94 22.54 -9.36
C GLY A 339 -8.05 21.48 -9.34
N VAL A 340 -9.25 21.84 -9.82
CA VAL A 340 -10.39 20.91 -9.94
C VAL A 340 -10.56 20.34 -11.36
N THR A 341 -9.67 20.72 -12.29
CA THR A 341 -9.66 20.16 -13.65
C THR A 341 -8.75 18.93 -13.71
N ASP A 342 -8.99 18.05 -14.68
CA ASP A 342 -8.07 16.95 -14.94
C ASP A 342 -6.81 17.43 -15.69
N GLU A 343 -6.73 18.66 -16.19
CA GLU A 343 -5.55 19.19 -16.90
C GLU A 343 -4.34 19.38 -15.98
N HIS A 344 -4.56 19.70 -14.70
CA HIS A 344 -3.49 19.91 -13.72
C HIS A 344 -3.29 18.69 -12.82
N ASP A 345 -2.04 18.35 -12.53
CA ASP A 345 -1.70 17.10 -11.83
C ASP A 345 -2.14 17.08 -10.35
N ILE A 346 -2.36 18.25 -9.74
CA ILE A 346 -2.73 18.37 -8.32
C ILE A 346 -3.97 17.54 -7.95
N GLY A 347 -4.95 17.44 -8.86
CA GLY A 347 -6.16 16.66 -8.65
C GLY A 347 -5.91 15.15 -8.61
N LEU A 348 -4.84 14.67 -9.23
CA LEU A 348 -4.46 13.25 -9.19
C LEU A 348 -3.95 12.87 -7.79
N TYR A 349 -3.09 13.70 -7.21
CA TYR A 349 -2.57 13.51 -5.85
C TYR A 349 -3.70 13.59 -4.81
N PHE A 350 -4.69 14.46 -5.02
CA PHE A 350 -5.90 14.50 -4.20
C PHE A 350 -6.63 13.14 -4.23
N LYS A 351 -6.89 12.59 -5.41
CA LYS A 351 -7.61 11.31 -5.55
C LYS A 351 -6.81 10.15 -4.95
N ARG A 352 -5.49 10.11 -5.17
CA ARG A 352 -4.62 9.08 -4.59
C ARG A 352 -4.59 9.14 -3.08
N MET A 353 -4.36 10.32 -2.49
CA MET A 353 -4.38 10.49 -1.03
C MET A 353 -5.70 10.00 -0.44
N HIS A 354 -6.85 10.35 -1.01
CA HIS A 354 -8.15 9.89 -0.50
C HIS A 354 -8.31 8.37 -0.55
N SER A 355 -7.69 7.70 -1.52
CA SER A 355 -7.64 6.23 -1.54
C SER A 355 -6.78 5.71 -0.38
N LEU A 356 -5.57 6.26 -0.19
CA LEU A 356 -4.66 5.90 0.91
C LEU A 356 -5.27 6.09 2.31
N LEU A 357 -6.13 7.11 2.48
CA LEU A 357 -6.81 7.35 3.76
C LEU A 357 -7.72 6.18 4.18
N THR A 358 -8.28 5.45 3.21
CA THR A 358 -9.22 4.33 3.45
C THR A 358 -8.56 2.96 3.45
N LEU A 359 -7.41 2.81 2.79
CA LEU A 359 -6.69 1.54 2.71
C LEU A 359 -6.11 1.15 4.07
N PHE A 360 -6.26 -0.14 4.39
CA PHE A 360 -5.72 -0.79 5.61
C PHE A 360 -6.26 -0.24 6.94
N GLY A 361 -7.43 0.42 6.91
CA GLY A 361 -8.02 1.07 8.06
C GLY A 361 -8.20 2.56 7.80
N ASP A 362 -9.38 3.08 8.10
CA ASP A 362 -9.64 4.52 8.08
C ASP A 362 -9.26 5.17 9.42
N GLU A 363 -9.49 6.48 9.52
CA GLU A 363 -9.20 7.27 10.73
C GLU A 363 -9.93 6.71 11.96
N GLU A 364 -11.19 6.31 11.82
CA GLU A 364 -12.01 5.80 12.92
C GLU A 364 -11.44 4.48 13.44
N PHE A 365 -11.14 3.54 12.53
CA PHE A 365 -10.53 2.26 12.88
C PHE A 365 -9.21 2.44 13.63
N HIS A 366 -8.29 3.26 13.12
CA HIS A 366 -6.99 3.45 13.76
C HIS A 366 -7.08 4.23 15.06
N THR A 367 -8.00 5.19 15.17
CA THR A 367 -8.25 5.89 16.43
C THR A 367 -8.76 4.94 17.50
N GLN A 368 -9.74 4.08 17.16
CA GLN A 368 -10.25 3.06 18.07
C GLN A 368 -9.17 2.04 18.44
N ARG A 369 -8.39 1.58 17.46
CA ARG A 369 -7.28 0.63 17.68
C ARG A 369 -6.21 1.21 18.61
N TYR A 370 -5.85 2.48 18.44
CA TYR A 370 -4.90 3.17 19.31
C TYR A 370 -5.45 3.37 20.72
N ALA A 371 -6.69 3.85 20.84
CA ALA A 371 -7.35 4.07 22.12
C ALA A 371 -7.58 2.78 22.92
N SER A 372 -7.73 1.64 22.23
CA SER A 372 -7.86 0.33 22.87
C SER A 372 -6.52 -0.29 23.27
N SER A 373 -5.38 0.37 22.99
CA SER A 373 -4.08 -0.16 23.37
C SER A 373 -3.85 -0.08 24.88
N GLU A 374 -3.24 -1.11 25.46
CA GLU A 374 -3.02 -1.20 26.91
C GLU A 374 -2.30 0.03 27.48
N ALA A 375 -1.29 0.52 26.75
CA ALA A 375 -0.52 1.71 27.12
C ALA A 375 -1.38 2.99 27.18
N PHE A 376 -2.41 3.11 26.34
CA PHE A 376 -3.32 4.25 26.41
C PHE A 376 -4.32 4.08 27.57
N THR A 377 -4.90 2.89 27.72
CA THR A 377 -5.87 2.60 28.78
C THR A 377 -5.25 2.62 30.19
N ALA A 378 -3.94 2.43 30.33
CA ALA A 378 -3.25 2.53 31.62
C ALA A 378 -3.16 3.98 32.15
N HIS A 379 -3.45 4.97 31.31
CA HIS A 379 -3.36 6.41 31.63
C HIS A 379 -4.72 7.13 31.63
N VAL A 380 -5.82 6.40 31.41
CA VAL A 380 -7.21 6.87 31.50
C VAL A 380 -7.87 6.17 32.68
#